data_AF-A0A644T8T2-F1
#
_entry.id   AF-A0A644T8T2-F1
#
_cell.length_a   1.000
_cell.length_b   1.000
_cell.length_c   1.000
_cell.angle_alpha   90.00
_cell.angle_beta   90.00
_cell.angle_gamma   90.00
#
_symmetry.space_group_name_H-M   'P 1'
#
loop_
_entity.id
_entity.type
_entity.pdbx_description
1 polymer ?
#
loop_
_entity_poly.entity_id
_entity_poly.type
_entity_poly.pdbx_seq_one_letter_code
_entity_poly.pdbx_strand_id
1 'polypeptide(L)'
;MIWGQFIVLWMDFSGIMEDKDFNYCMYCGEKVSAGVTRCEHCGEWLGDNSVSRNHIPNNYVSQERLNNNNMELENPIKKEVIDTKSLKNTKNDSSDNKKNIEYSNAIPIRRLFLLLFLTMGLYGFYWFYKNSCYLRDDLGHDNSPGLRTILLLIPILNIFVFYDLLSKINNNIEKEGIESYSPSLNTLIMIFLGPISIFSFWVFINVQEVINELWRFKQPNLPVRRTFSGSERIVLFFGILLWVIYIFIIFPMLMVISGSV
;
A
#
# COMPACT_ATOMS: atom_id res chain seq x y z
N MET A 1 -21.62 1.37 -32.66
CA MET A 1 -22.34 2.65 -32.49
C MET A 1 -22.91 2.79 -31.07
N ILE A 2 -22.11 2.47 -30.02
CA ILE A 2 -22.51 2.55 -28.60
C ILE A 2 -21.44 3.28 -27.75
N TRP A 3 -20.26 3.57 -28.32
CA TRP A 3 -19.15 4.23 -27.62
C TRP A 3 -19.21 5.77 -27.64
N GLY A 4 -20.09 6.37 -28.45
CA GLY A 4 -20.20 7.83 -28.57
C GLY A 4 -21.07 8.51 -27.50
N GLN A 5 -21.96 7.77 -26.82
CA GLN A 5 -22.89 8.34 -25.82
C GLN A 5 -22.28 8.44 -24.41
N PHE A 6 -21.19 7.75 -24.11
CA PHE A 6 -20.54 7.83 -22.80
C PHE A 6 -19.64 9.06 -22.62
N ILE A 7 -19.17 9.69 -23.71
CA ILE A 7 -18.28 10.86 -23.65
C ILE A 7 -19.06 12.16 -23.42
N VAL A 8 -20.29 12.28 -23.94
CA VAL A 8 -21.10 13.49 -23.78
C VAL A 8 -21.63 13.64 -22.35
N LEU A 9 -21.89 12.53 -21.65
CA LEU A 9 -22.31 12.57 -20.24
C LEU A 9 -21.19 12.95 -19.25
N TRP A 10 -19.92 12.97 -19.68
CA TRP A 10 -18.79 13.32 -18.81
C TRP A 10 -18.40 14.80 -18.89
N MET A 11 -18.89 15.56 -19.89
CA MET A 11 -18.49 16.96 -20.11
C MET A 11 -19.50 18.02 -19.63
N ASP A 12 -20.72 17.64 -19.22
CA ASP A 12 -21.73 18.60 -18.71
C ASP A 12 -21.68 18.81 -17.18
N PHE A 13 -20.75 18.16 -16.46
CA PHE A 13 -20.59 18.30 -15.00
C PHE A 13 -19.47 19.28 -14.62
N SER A 14 -19.41 20.44 -15.27
CA SER A 14 -18.45 21.52 -14.94
C SER A 14 -19.14 22.87 -14.70
N GLY A 15 -20.37 22.84 -14.18
CA GLY A 15 -21.06 24.00 -13.62
C GLY A 15 -21.24 23.86 -12.11
N ILE A 16 -20.23 24.22 -11.32
CA ILE A 16 -20.34 24.40 -9.86
C ILE A 16 -19.58 25.69 -9.54
N MET A 17 -20.33 26.79 -9.40
CA MET A 17 -20.55 27.47 -8.12
C MET A 17 -19.26 27.73 -7.35
N GLU A 18 -18.93 29.02 -7.24
CA GLU A 18 -17.87 29.57 -6.40
C GLU A 18 -18.29 29.41 -4.93
N ASP A 19 -18.19 28.19 -4.41
CA ASP A 19 -18.44 27.88 -3.02
C ASP A 19 -17.20 28.24 -2.21
N LYS A 20 -17.38 29.02 -1.15
CA LYS A 20 -16.28 29.38 -0.26
C LYS A 20 -15.91 28.13 0.52
N ASP A 21 -14.81 27.49 0.16
CA ASP A 21 -14.35 26.31 0.86
C ASP A 21 -14.17 26.61 2.36
N PHE A 22 -14.88 25.84 3.20
CA PHE A 22 -14.70 25.84 4.65
C PHE A 22 -14.14 24.48 5.06
N ASN A 23 -13.20 24.50 6.00
CA ASN A 23 -12.66 23.31 6.63
C ASN A 23 -13.18 23.21 8.07
N TYR A 24 -13.06 22.03 8.67
CA TYR A 24 -13.33 21.84 10.09
C TYR A 24 -12.02 21.66 10.85
N CYS A 25 -11.90 22.29 12.02
CA CYS A 25 -10.72 22.11 12.87
C CYS A 25 -10.65 20.67 13.40
N MET A 26 -9.53 19.97 13.17
CA MET A 26 -9.33 18.60 13.66
C MET A 26 -9.25 18.47 15.19
N TYR A 27 -9.07 19.59 15.91
CA TYR A 27 -8.92 19.61 17.36
C TYR A 27 -10.22 19.95 18.09
N CYS A 28 -10.98 20.94 17.60
CA CYS A 28 -12.22 21.39 18.26
C CYS A 28 -13.50 21.10 17.48
N GLY A 29 -13.42 20.70 16.20
CA GLY A 29 -14.58 20.40 15.36
C GLY A 29 -15.31 21.63 14.80
N GLU A 30 -14.87 22.85 15.12
CA GLU A 30 -15.54 24.07 14.68
C GLU A 30 -15.18 24.45 13.22
N LYS A 31 -16.10 25.15 12.55
CA LYS A 31 -15.96 25.56 11.14
C LYS A 31 -14.92 26.69 11.02
N VAL A 32 -13.95 26.52 10.13
CA VAL A 32 -12.88 27.49 9.84
C VAL A 32 -12.78 27.76 8.34
N SER A 33 -12.36 28.96 7.96
CA SER A 33 -12.16 29.33 6.54
C SER A 33 -11.00 28.54 5.91
N ALA A 34 -11.12 28.14 4.64
CA ALA A 34 -10.02 27.47 3.95
C ALA A 34 -8.76 28.36 3.89
N GLY A 35 -7.60 27.77 4.15
CA GLY A 35 -6.29 28.45 4.14
C GLY A 35 -5.89 29.11 5.46
N VAL A 36 -6.68 28.98 6.52
CA VAL A 36 -6.32 29.51 7.85
C VAL A 36 -5.30 28.60 8.54
N THR A 37 -4.11 29.14 8.83
CA THR A 37 -3.01 28.44 9.50
C THR A 37 -3.23 28.24 11.01
N ARG A 38 -4.20 28.93 11.61
CA ARG A 38 -4.48 28.87 13.05
C ARG A 38 -5.97 28.99 13.35
N CYS A 39 -6.54 28.01 14.05
CA CYS A 39 -7.96 28.01 14.38
C CYS A 39 -8.33 29.18 15.32
N GLU A 40 -9.33 29.96 14.95
CA GLU A 40 -9.82 31.11 15.75
C GLU A 40 -10.55 30.67 17.03
N HIS A 41 -11.08 29.45 17.06
CA HIS A 41 -11.86 28.95 18.19
C HIS A 41 -10.99 28.31 19.30
N CYS A 42 -10.04 27.45 18.93
CA CYS A 42 -9.18 26.76 19.91
C CYS A 42 -7.74 27.29 19.97
N GLY A 43 -7.32 28.10 19.00
CA GLY A 43 -5.97 28.67 18.96
C GLY A 43 -4.87 27.73 18.46
N GLU A 44 -5.21 26.50 18.07
CA GLU A 44 -4.26 25.49 17.60
C GLU A 44 -3.85 25.72 16.14
N TRP A 45 -2.60 25.39 15.80
CA TRP A 45 -2.06 25.55 14.45
C TRP A 45 -2.51 24.40 13.53
N LEU A 46 -3.21 24.76 12.46
CA LEU A 46 -3.58 23.84 11.39
C LEU A 46 -2.41 23.84 10.41
N GLY A 47 -1.45 22.94 10.63
CA GLY A 47 -0.24 22.89 9.81
C GLY A 47 -0.58 22.84 8.31
N ASP A 48 0.19 23.56 7.50
CA ASP A 48 0.19 23.53 6.03
C ASP A 48 0.65 22.15 5.55
N ASN A 49 -0.13 21.15 5.87
CA ASN A 49 -0.03 19.87 5.25
C ASN A 49 -0.79 20.06 3.93
N SER A 50 -0.03 20.18 2.84
CA SER A 50 -0.44 19.60 1.57
C SER A 50 -0.70 18.11 1.82
N VAL A 51 -1.85 17.83 2.45
CA VAL A 51 -2.41 16.51 2.65
C VAL A 51 -2.78 16.09 1.23
N SER A 52 -1.86 15.35 0.60
CA SER A 52 -2.18 14.57 -0.59
C SER A 52 -3.52 13.89 -0.34
N ARG A 53 -4.49 14.07 -1.25
CA ARG A 53 -5.88 13.56 -1.23
C ARG A 53 -6.04 12.03 -1.04
N ASN A 54 -4.99 11.32 -0.67
CA ASN A 54 -4.97 9.90 -0.32
C ASN A 54 -4.83 9.63 1.19
N HIS A 55 -4.97 10.64 2.07
CA HIS A 55 -5.30 10.34 3.46
C HIS A 55 -6.77 9.91 3.51
N ILE A 56 -7.02 8.63 3.25
CA ILE A 56 -8.13 7.95 3.92
C ILE A 56 -7.63 7.78 5.36
N PRO A 57 -8.06 8.60 6.33
CA PRO A 57 -7.89 8.21 7.73
C PRO A 57 -8.56 6.84 7.87
N ASN A 58 -7.84 5.87 8.44
CA ASN A 58 -8.41 4.55 8.74
C ASN A 58 -9.63 4.74 9.65
N ASN A 59 -10.83 4.74 9.06
CA ASN A 59 -12.09 4.83 9.78
C ASN A 59 -12.58 3.44 10.26
N TYR A 60 -11.65 2.50 10.46
CA TYR A 60 -11.94 1.12 10.90
C TYR A 60 -11.77 0.91 12.41
N VAL A 61 -11.79 1.98 13.21
CA VAL A 61 -12.07 1.82 14.64
C VAL A 61 -13.59 1.87 14.79
N SER A 62 -14.23 0.69 14.87
CA SER A 62 -15.64 0.61 15.21
C SER A 62 -15.87 1.29 16.58
N GLN A 63 -16.91 2.13 16.68
CA GLN A 63 -17.29 2.83 17.92
C GLN A 63 -17.45 1.88 19.13
N GLU A 64 -17.71 0.60 18.85
CA GLU A 64 -17.83 -0.47 19.84
C GLU A 64 -16.55 -0.68 20.69
N ARG A 65 -15.34 -0.41 20.14
CA ARG A 65 -14.09 -0.45 20.92
C ARG A 65 -13.85 0.79 21.78
N LEU A 66 -14.40 1.94 21.42
CA LEU A 66 -14.26 3.18 22.20
C LEU A 66 -15.11 3.13 23.48
N ASN A 67 -16.26 2.46 23.43
CA ASN A 67 -17.14 2.33 24.60
C ASN A 67 -16.61 1.36 25.66
N ASN A 68 -15.81 0.35 25.27
CA ASN A 68 -15.27 -0.64 26.22
C ASN A 68 -14.04 -0.16 27.00
N ASN A 69 -13.39 0.94 26.59
CA ASN A 69 -12.20 1.47 27.27
C ASN A 69 -12.49 2.60 28.28
N ASN A 70 -13.75 3.02 28.42
CA ASN A 70 -14.14 4.11 29.32
C ASN A 70 -14.69 3.64 30.68
N MET A 71 -14.55 2.35 31.00
CA MET A 71 -15.07 1.77 32.24
C MET A 71 -13.94 1.24 33.14
N GLU A 72 -12.92 2.06 33.41
CA GLU A 72 -12.07 1.95 34.61
C GLU A 72 -11.15 3.18 34.69
N LEU A 73 -11.55 4.21 35.45
CA LEU A 73 -10.72 4.86 36.48
C LEU A 73 -11.49 6.06 37.08
N GLU A 74 -12.28 5.81 38.12
CA GLU A 74 -12.67 6.87 39.06
C GLU A 74 -11.48 7.17 40.00
N ASN A 75 -10.88 8.35 39.89
CA ASN A 75 -10.68 9.23 41.06
C ASN A 75 -10.12 10.62 40.67
N PRO A 76 -10.60 11.71 41.30
CA PRO A 76 -10.19 13.07 40.96
C PRO A 76 -9.06 13.56 41.87
N ILE A 77 -7.92 13.96 41.29
CA ILE A 77 -6.88 14.70 42.03
C ILE A 77 -6.65 16.07 41.39
N LYS A 78 -7.12 17.07 42.14
CA LYS A 78 -6.73 18.48 42.27
C LYS A 78 -5.95 19.15 41.13
N LYS A 79 -6.59 20.15 40.55
CA LYS A 79 -5.96 21.27 39.82
C LYS A 79 -4.95 21.98 40.71
N GLU A 80 -3.68 21.94 40.30
CA GLU A 80 -2.68 22.93 40.69
C GLU A 80 -2.27 23.69 39.43
N VAL A 81 -2.47 25.02 39.47
CA VAL A 81 -2.15 25.95 38.38
C VAL A 81 -0.63 26.14 38.40
N ILE A 82 0.08 25.60 37.42
CA ILE A 82 1.52 25.82 37.25
C ILE A 82 1.72 26.79 36.08
N ASP A 83 2.33 27.93 36.41
CA ASP A 83 2.65 29.06 35.55
C ASP A 83 3.50 28.68 34.32
N THR A 84 3.00 29.03 33.13
CA THR A 84 3.62 28.83 31.81
C THR A 84 4.72 29.86 31.51
N LYS A 85 5.73 29.99 32.38
CA LYS A 85 6.85 30.94 32.15
C LYS A 85 8.28 30.38 32.20
N SER A 86 8.49 29.07 32.19
CA SER A 86 9.85 28.52 32.02
C SER A 86 9.93 27.35 31.05
N LEU A 87 9.82 27.61 29.75
CA LEU A 87 10.37 26.69 28.73
C LEU A 87 10.98 27.48 27.55
N LYS A 88 12.01 28.26 27.87
CA LYS A 88 13.03 28.71 26.91
C LYS A 88 14.38 28.25 27.42
N ASN A 89 14.75 27.01 27.09
CA ASN A 89 16.11 26.59 26.75
C ASN A 89 16.22 25.06 26.77
N THR A 90 15.87 24.45 25.64
CA THR A 90 16.52 23.19 25.23
C THR A 90 16.60 23.18 23.71
N LYS A 91 17.46 24.06 23.18
CA LYS A 91 18.14 23.79 21.91
C LYS A 91 19.45 23.11 22.28
N ASN A 92 19.77 22.06 21.52
CA ASN A 92 20.99 21.25 21.55
C ASN A 92 20.88 19.97 22.37
N ASP A 93 20.36 18.92 21.73
CA ASP A 93 21.04 17.63 21.67
C ASP A 93 20.43 16.79 20.53
N SER A 94 20.76 17.14 19.30
CA SER A 94 20.63 16.24 18.15
C SER A 94 21.89 15.38 18.08
N SER A 95 22.05 14.52 19.07
CA SER A 95 22.95 13.37 19.03
C SER A 95 22.15 12.21 18.42
N ASP A 96 22.68 11.66 17.33
CA ASP A 96 22.19 10.55 16.53
C ASP A 96 21.76 9.30 17.33
N ASN A 97 20.53 9.31 17.82
CA ASN A 97 19.76 8.08 18.01
C ASN A 97 18.81 7.96 16.81
N LYS A 98 19.34 7.43 15.70
CA LYS A 98 18.55 6.97 14.56
C LYS A 98 17.62 5.86 15.05
N LYS A 99 16.49 6.24 15.66
CA LYS A 99 15.40 5.31 15.99
C LYS A 99 15.10 4.56 14.70
N ASN A 100 15.35 3.24 14.70
CA ASN A 100 14.98 2.39 13.59
C ASN A 100 13.45 2.41 13.53
N ILE A 101 12.91 3.27 12.66
CA ILE A 101 11.48 3.34 12.40
C ILE A 101 11.10 1.99 11.80
N GLU A 102 10.33 1.21 12.54
CA GLU A 102 9.73 -0.01 12.03
C GLU A 102 8.61 0.36 11.06
N TYR A 103 8.53 -0.38 9.96
CA TYR A 103 7.57 -0.10 8.89
C TYR A 103 6.59 -1.26 8.78
N SER A 104 5.35 -0.95 8.38
CA SER A 104 4.36 -1.98 8.06
C SER A 104 4.78 -2.78 6.83
N ASN A 105 4.38 -4.05 6.81
CA ASN A 105 4.55 -4.95 5.67
C ASN A 105 3.69 -4.58 4.44
N ALA A 106 2.75 -3.63 4.58
CA ALA A 106 1.95 -3.12 3.48
C ALA A 106 2.78 -2.44 2.37
N ILE A 107 2.41 -2.66 1.11
CA ILE A 107 3.10 -2.14 -0.08
C ILE A 107 2.14 -1.25 -0.88
N PRO A 108 2.48 0.02 -1.16
CA PRO A 108 1.66 0.88 -2.01
C PRO A 108 1.46 0.29 -3.42
N ILE A 109 0.21 0.25 -3.89
CA ILE A 109 -0.16 -0.35 -5.19
C ILE A 109 0.61 0.30 -6.36
N ARG A 110 0.75 1.63 -6.35
CA ARG A 110 1.52 2.36 -7.37
C ARG A 110 2.98 1.89 -7.45
N ARG A 111 3.59 1.60 -6.30
CA ARG A 111 4.98 1.10 -6.24
C ARG A 111 5.05 -0.32 -6.78
N LEU A 112 4.11 -1.19 -6.40
CA LEU A 112 4.02 -2.55 -6.91
C LEU A 112 3.92 -2.55 -8.44
N PHE A 113 3.02 -1.73 -9.00
CA PHE A 113 2.85 -1.61 -10.45
C PHE A 113 4.15 -1.19 -11.16
N LEU A 114 4.82 -0.14 -10.66
CA LEU A 114 6.10 0.30 -11.22
C LEU A 114 7.16 -0.79 -11.19
N LEU A 115 7.26 -1.53 -10.09
CA LEU A 115 8.23 -2.62 -9.94
C LEU A 115 7.92 -3.77 -10.89
N LEU A 116 6.66 -4.17 -11.03
CA LEU A 116 6.25 -5.21 -11.97
C LEU A 116 6.53 -4.82 -13.42
N PHE A 117 6.19 -3.58 -13.81
CA PHE A 117 6.39 -3.09 -15.17
C PHE A 117 7.87 -2.94 -15.54
N LEU A 118 8.65 -2.23 -14.71
CA LEU A 118 10.07 -1.95 -14.98
C LEU A 118 10.95 -3.20 -14.91
N THR A 119 10.46 -4.30 -14.36
CA THR A 119 11.22 -5.56 -14.27
C THR A 119 10.69 -6.64 -15.20
N MET A 120 9.76 -6.32 -16.11
CA MET A 120 9.09 -7.27 -17.01
C MET A 120 8.50 -8.48 -16.25
N GLY A 121 7.94 -8.24 -15.07
CA GLY A 121 7.38 -9.28 -14.22
C GLY A 121 8.39 -10.04 -13.35
N LEU A 122 9.71 -9.80 -13.46
CA LEU A 122 10.71 -10.43 -12.58
C LEU A 122 10.44 -10.12 -11.09
N TYR A 123 9.92 -8.91 -10.81
CA TYR A 123 9.47 -8.56 -9.46
C TYR A 123 8.38 -9.49 -8.92
N GLY A 124 7.57 -10.13 -9.78
CA GLY A 124 6.56 -11.11 -9.36
C GLY A 124 7.15 -12.28 -8.58
N PHE A 125 8.35 -12.76 -8.96
CA PHE A 125 9.07 -13.80 -8.22
C PHE A 125 9.52 -13.32 -6.84
N TYR A 126 10.06 -12.10 -6.77
CA TYR A 126 10.46 -11.50 -5.50
C TYR A 126 9.25 -11.22 -4.60
N TRP A 127 8.14 -10.77 -5.18
CA TRP A 127 6.87 -10.59 -4.49
C TRP A 127 6.37 -11.92 -3.92
N PHE A 128 6.42 -12.99 -4.70
CA PHE A 128 6.04 -14.33 -4.26
C PHE A 128 6.92 -14.82 -3.10
N TYR A 129 8.25 -14.66 -3.22
CA TYR A 129 9.21 -14.98 -2.17
C TYR A 129 8.92 -14.20 -0.88
N LYS A 130 8.74 -12.88 -0.99
CA LYS A 130 8.49 -11.99 0.15
C LYS A 130 7.20 -12.36 0.88
N ASN A 131 6.11 -12.60 0.16
CA ASN A 131 4.86 -13.05 0.77
C ASN A 131 5.02 -14.44 1.40
N SER A 132 5.75 -15.35 0.76
CA SER A 132 6.05 -16.67 1.35
C SER A 132 6.83 -16.55 2.67
N CYS A 133 7.75 -15.60 2.80
CA CYS A 133 8.43 -15.31 4.08
C CYS A 133 7.43 -14.83 5.13
N TYR A 134 6.52 -13.91 4.78
CA TYR A 134 5.48 -13.47 5.72
C TYR A 134 4.56 -14.60 6.17
N LEU A 135 4.23 -15.57 5.30
CA LEU A 135 3.46 -16.73 5.73
C LEU A 135 4.20 -17.56 6.79
N ARG A 136 5.52 -17.67 6.66
CA ARG A 136 6.33 -18.44 7.60
C ARG A 136 6.52 -17.69 8.91
N ASP A 137 6.91 -16.43 8.82
CA ASP A 137 7.38 -15.65 9.96
C ASP A 137 6.21 -15.06 10.77
N ASP A 138 5.14 -14.59 10.10
CA ASP A 138 4.02 -13.89 10.74
C ASP A 138 2.71 -14.71 10.81
N LEU A 139 2.57 -15.74 9.98
CA LEU A 139 1.35 -16.59 9.91
C LEU A 139 1.59 -18.03 10.37
N GLY A 140 2.79 -18.36 10.84
CA GLY A 140 3.11 -19.64 11.48
C GLY A 140 3.12 -20.86 10.56
N HIS A 141 3.23 -20.67 9.23
CA HIS A 141 3.28 -21.78 8.29
C HIS A 141 4.72 -22.28 8.08
N ASP A 142 5.00 -23.54 8.46
CA ASP A 142 6.33 -24.15 8.28
C ASP A 142 6.58 -24.55 6.82
N ASN A 143 6.93 -23.57 5.99
CA ASN A 143 7.26 -23.77 4.59
C ASN A 143 8.53 -23.02 4.23
N SER A 144 9.39 -23.63 3.42
CA SER A 144 10.62 -23.01 2.92
C SER A 144 10.30 -22.01 1.79
N PRO A 145 10.47 -20.68 1.99
CA PRO A 145 10.10 -19.68 1.00
C PRO A 145 10.96 -19.77 -0.28
N GLY A 146 12.24 -20.10 -0.10
CA GLY A 146 13.20 -20.23 -1.21
C GLY A 146 12.86 -21.39 -2.15
N LEU A 147 12.54 -22.57 -1.59
CA LEU A 147 12.17 -23.75 -2.37
C LEU A 147 10.94 -23.45 -3.24
N ARG A 148 9.88 -22.87 -2.66
CA ARG A 148 8.65 -22.51 -3.39
C ARG A 148 8.92 -21.53 -4.53
N THR A 149 9.80 -20.55 -4.30
CA THR A 149 10.19 -19.59 -5.33
C THR A 149 10.92 -20.26 -6.49
N ILE A 150 11.76 -21.27 -6.21
CA ILE A 150 12.42 -22.08 -7.24
C ILE A 150 11.39 -22.94 -8.01
N LEU A 151 10.42 -23.54 -7.31
CA LEU A 151 9.34 -24.30 -7.96
C LEU A 151 8.50 -23.43 -8.89
N LEU A 152 8.42 -22.12 -8.65
CA LEU A 152 7.73 -21.16 -9.52
C LEU A 152 8.34 -21.09 -10.94
N LEU A 153 9.61 -21.49 -11.10
CA LEU A 153 10.28 -21.53 -12.40
C LEU A 153 9.83 -22.73 -13.26
N ILE A 154 9.22 -23.74 -12.64
CA ILE A 154 8.74 -24.94 -13.32
C ILE A 154 7.28 -24.70 -13.73
N PRO A 155 6.91 -24.66 -15.03
CA PRO A 155 5.60 -24.18 -15.47
C PRO A 155 4.39 -24.87 -14.83
N ILE A 156 4.44 -26.20 -14.67
CA ILE A 156 3.35 -26.97 -14.08
C ILE A 156 3.27 -26.74 -12.56
N LEU A 157 4.42 -26.78 -11.87
CA LEU A 157 4.46 -26.60 -10.42
C LEU A 157 4.20 -25.15 -9.99
N ASN A 158 4.50 -24.18 -10.85
CA ASN A 158 4.19 -22.76 -10.64
C ASN A 158 2.71 -22.56 -10.31
N ILE A 159 1.82 -23.19 -11.08
CA ILE A 159 0.37 -23.08 -10.87
C ILE A 159 -0.03 -23.55 -9.47
N PHE A 160 0.45 -24.74 -9.06
CA PHE A 160 0.13 -25.30 -7.75
C PHE A 160 0.69 -24.45 -6.61
N VAL A 161 1.94 -24.01 -6.73
CA VAL A 161 2.63 -23.22 -5.70
C VAL A 161 2.04 -21.82 -5.57
N PHE A 162 1.64 -21.21 -6.69
CA PHE A 162 0.93 -19.94 -6.71
C PHE A 162 -0.45 -20.06 -6.07
N TYR A 163 -1.23 -21.06 -6.46
CA TYR A 163 -2.54 -21.34 -5.84
C TYR A 163 -2.42 -21.58 -4.34
N ASP A 164 -1.45 -22.40 -3.90
CA ASP A 164 -1.25 -22.69 -2.48
C ASP A 164 -0.89 -21.44 -1.67
N LEU A 165 -0.07 -20.54 -2.23
CA LEU A 165 0.20 -19.24 -1.60
C LEU A 165 -1.09 -18.42 -1.47
N LEU A 166 -1.82 -18.27 -2.58
CA LEU A 166 -3.06 -17.48 -2.60
C LEU A 166 -4.11 -18.03 -1.64
N SER A 167 -4.28 -19.35 -1.59
CA SER A 167 -5.23 -20.01 -0.70
C SER A 167 -4.85 -19.83 0.77
N LYS A 168 -3.56 -19.97 1.12
CA LYS A 168 -3.11 -19.76 2.51
C LYS A 168 -3.28 -18.33 2.97
N ILE A 169 -2.99 -17.35 2.11
CA ILE A 169 -3.22 -15.94 2.42
C ILE A 169 -4.72 -15.69 2.61
N ASN A 170 -5.55 -16.19 1.69
CA ASN A 170 -7.00 -16.08 1.74
C ASN A 170 -7.60 -16.66 3.02
N ASN A 171 -7.17 -17.88 3.41
CA ASN A 171 -7.64 -18.52 4.64
C ASN A 171 -7.27 -17.72 5.89
N ASN A 172 -6.20 -16.91 5.86
CA ASN A 172 -5.86 -16.01 6.96
C ASN A 172 -6.67 -14.71 6.90
N ILE A 173 -7.01 -14.20 5.72
CA ILE A 173 -7.88 -13.02 5.53
C ILE A 173 -9.31 -13.33 6.03
N GLU A 174 -9.85 -14.48 5.65
CA GLU A 174 -11.21 -14.91 6.05
C GLU A 174 -11.34 -15.09 7.57
N LYS A 175 -10.29 -15.56 8.25
CA LYS A 175 -10.26 -15.69 9.72
C LYS A 175 -10.37 -14.35 10.44
N GLU A 176 -9.87 -13.29 9.81
CA GLU A 176 -9.91 -11.93 10.37
C GLU A 176 -11.20 -11.17 9.96
N GLY A 177 -12.08 -11.80 9.17
CA GLY A 177 -13.34 -11.20 8.73
C GLY A 177 -13.18 -10.08 7.68
N ILE A 178 -12.05 -10.06 6.96
CA ILE A 178 -11.76 -9.09 5.90
C ILE A 178 -12.37 -9.57 4.58
N GLU A 179 -12.76 -8.65 3.69
CA GLU A 179 -13.25 -9.00 2.36
C GLU A 179 -12.18 -9.79 1.60
N SER A 180 -12.54 -10.99 1.16
CA SER A 180 -11.58 -11.93 0.58
C SER A 180 -11.67 -12.00 -0.93
N TYR A 181 -10.56 -12.34 -1.59
CA TYR A 181 -10.53 -12.60 -3.02
C TYR A 181 -10.73 -14.09 -3.31
N SER A 182 -11.08 -14.48 -4.54
CA SER A 182 -11.11 -15.91 -4.89
C SER A 182 -9.71 -16.41 -5.31
N PRO A 183 -9.07 -17.35 -4.58
CA PRO A 183 -7.77 -17.90 -4.98
C PRO A 183 -7.83 -18.65 -6.30
N SER A 184 -8.91 -19.42 -6.51
CA SER A 184 -9.13 -20.20 -7.72
C SER A 184 -9.30 -19.31 -8.95
N LEU A 185 -10.10 -18.24 -8.85
CA LEU A 185 -10.30 -17.32 -9.97
C LEU A 185 -9.01 -16.60 -10.35
N ASN A 186 -8.27 -16.07 -9.37
CA ASN A 186 -6.98 -15.41 -9.61
C ASN A 186 -5.96 -16.36 -10.25
N THR A 187 -5.94 -17.63 -9.82
CA THR A 187 -5.09 -18.66 -10.42
C THR A 187 -5.51 -18.96 -11.86
N LEU A 188 -6.80 -19.13 -12.14
CA LEU A 188 -7.30 -19.36 -13.49
C LEU A 188 -6.98 -18.19 -14.44
N ILE A 189 -7.15 -16.96 -13.98
CA ILE A 189 -6.76 -15.76 -14.73
C ILE A 189 -5.26 -15.79 -15.03
N MET A 190 -4.43 -16.17 -14.04
CA MET A 190 -2.99 -16.28 -14.24
C MET A 190 -2.61 -17.37 -15.26
N ILE A 191 -3.36 -18.47 -15.35
CA ILE A 191 -3.12 -19.53 -16.33
C ILE A 191 -3.54 -19.08 -17.74
N PHE A 192 -4.79 -18.66 -17.91
CA PHE A 192 -5.37 -18.43 -19.23
C PHE A 192 -5.02 -17.07 -19.81
N LEU A 193 -4.93 -16.04 -18.96
CA LEU A 193 -4.71 -14.66 -19.37
C LEU A 193 -3.32 -14.14 -18.97
N GLY A 194 -2.59 -14.85 -18.11
CA GLY A 194 -1.24 -14.47 -17.67
C GLY A 194 -0.22 -14.21 -18.78
N PRO A 195 -0.20 -14.98 -19.90
CA PRO A 195 0.69 -14.69 -21.03
C PRO A 195 0.47 -13.30 -21.64
N ILE A 196 -0.75 -12.75 -21.49
CA ILE A 196 -1.06 -11.37 -21.85
C ILE A 196 -0.67 -10.51 -20.64
N SER A 197 0.52 -9.91 -20.69
CA SER A 197 1.18 -9.27 -19.54
C SER A 197 0.28 -8.35 -18.69
N ILE A 198 -0.69 -7.67 -19.30
CA ILE A 198 -1.64 -6.79 -18.61
C ILE A 198 -2.47 -7.53 -17.55
N PHE A 199 -2.98 -8.73 -17.86
CA PHE A 199 -3.82 -9.48 -16.91
C PHE A 199 -3.01 -10.05 -15.75
N SER A 200 -1.74 -10.37 -15.96
CA SER A 200 -0.85 -10.76 -14.86
C SER A 200 -0.72 -9.64 -13.82
N PHE A 201 -0.60 -8.38 -14.24
CA PHE A 201 -0.52 -7.24 -13.33
C PHE A 201 -1.81 -7.05 -12.54
N TRP A 202 -2.96 -7.25 -13.18
CA TRP A 202 -4.25 -7.14 -12.51
C TRP A 202 -4.37 -8.12 -11.34
N VAL A 203 -3.96 -9.38 -11.51
CA VAL A 203 -3.94 -10.39 -10.44
C VAL A 203 -3.08 -9.94 -9.25
N PHE A 204 -1.84 -9.50 -9.51
CA PHE A 204 -0.96 -9.03 -8.42
C PHE A 204 -1.53 -7.81 -7.69
N ILE A 205 -2.15 -6.87 -8.41
CA ILE A 205 -2.76 -5.68 -7.82
C ILE A 205 -3.94 -6.06 -6.93
N ASN A 206 -4.87 -6.87 -7.45
CA ASN A 206 -6.06 -7.31 -6.71
C ASN A 206 -5.68 -8.05 -5.43
N VAL A 207 -4.77 -9.00 -5.52
CA VAL A 207 -4.30 -9.77 -4.35
C VAL A 207 -3.54 -8.87 -3.37
N GLN A 208 -2.70 -7.94 -3.85
CA GLN A 208 -1.94 -7.05 -2.98
C GLN A 208 -2.84 -6.06 -2.22
N GLU A 209 -3.95 -5.62 -2.82
CA GLU A 209 -4.90 -4.73 -2.16
C GLU A 209 -5.45 -5.38 -0.88
N VAL A 210 -5.93 -6.62 -0.97
CA VAL A 210 -6.45 -7.36 0.19
C VAL A 210 -5.34 -7.71 1.18
N ILE A 211 -4.15 -8.08 0.71
CA ILE A 211 -2.99 -8.29 1.60
C ILE A 211 -2.64 -7.01 2.37
N ASN A 212 -2.74 -5.84 1.73
CA ASN A 212 -2.49 -4.57 2.41
C ASN A 212 -3.52 -4.30 3.51
N GLU A 213 -4.78 -4.68 3.31
CA GLU A 213 -5.81 -4.57 4.36
C GLU A 213 -5.50 -5.48 5.54
N LEU A 214 -5.09 -6.72 5.28
CA LEU A 214 -4.61 -7.64 6.32
C LEU A 214 -3.48 -7.02 7.15
N TRP A 215 -2.49 -6.39 6.49
CA TRP A 215 -1.39 -5.75 7.20
C TRP A 215 -1.81 -4.49 7.95
N ARG A 216 -2.76 -3.71 7.44
CA ARG A 216 -3.33 -2.57 8.18
C ARG A 216 -4.07 -3.02 9.43
N PHE A 217 -4.74 -4.17 9.36
CA PHE A 217 -5.41 -4.78 10.51
C PHE A 217 -4.41 -5.30 11.55
N LYS A 218 -3.39 -6.04 11.12
CA LYS A 218 -2.37 -6.61 12.02
C LYS A 218 -1.40 -5.59 12.60
N GLN A 219 -1.11 -4.51 11.86
CA GLN A 219 -0.09 -3.52 12.20
C GLN A 219 -0.63 -2.08 12.06
N PRO A 220 -1.67 -1.69 12.83
CA PRO A 220 -2.37 -0.42 12.62
C PRO A 220 -1.51 0.82 12.92
N ASN A 221 -0.51 0.68 13.80
CA ASN A 221 0.32 1.79 14.27
C ASN A 221 1.64 1.95 13.47
N LEU A 222 1.92 1.04 12.52
CA LEU A 222 3.16 1.09 11.76
C LEU A 222 2.99 1.88 10.45
N PRO A 223 3.89 2.83 10.15
CA PRO A 223 3.82 3.59 8.92
C PRO A 223 4.11 2.72 7.70
N VAL A 224 3.39 2.95 6.60
CA VAL A 224 3.66 2.29 5.32
C VAL A 224 4.97 2.80 4.73
N ARG A 225 5.90 1.90 4.45
CA ARG A 225 7.19 2.26 3.82
C ARG A 225 6.95 2.82 2.41
N ARG A 226 7.35 4.07 2.17
CA ARG A 226 7.26 4.71 0.84
C ARG A 226 8.53 4.55 -0.01
N THR A 227 9.68 4.38 0.63
CA THR A 227 10.97 4.23 -0.04
C THR A 227 11.19 2.80 -0.51
N PHE A 228 11.99 2.61 -1.57
CA PHE A 228 12.37 1.29 -2.04
C PHE A 228 13.29 0.58 -1.03
N SER A 229 12.99 -0.70 -0.79
CA SER A 229 13.89 -1.60 -0.07
C SER A 229 15.23 -1.77 -0.78
N GLY A 230 16.27 -2.15 -0.03
CA GLY A 230 17.56 -2.52 -0.64
C GLY A 230 17.40 -3.68 -1.62
N SER A 231 16.65 -4.70 -1.22
CA SER A 231 16.27 -5.84 -2.08
C SER A 231 15.47 -5.42 -3.31
N GLU A 232 14.50 -4.51 -3.15
CA GLU A 232 13.70 -3.97 -4.26
C GLU A 232 14.57 -3.20 -5.25
N ARG A 233 15.55 -2.44 -4.78
CA ARG A 233 16.54 -1.74 -5.63
C ARG A 233 17.41 -2.71 -6.42
N ILE A 234 17.81 -3.83 -5.81
CA ILE A 234 18.58 -4.87 -6.51
C ILE A 234 17.75 -5.48 -7.63
N VAL A 235 16.51 -5.88 -7.35
CA VAL A 235 15.60 -6.44 -8.38
C VAL A 235 15.34 -5.43 -9.49
N LEU A 236 15.13 -4.16 -9.14
CA LEU A 236 14.93 -3.07 -10.10
C LEU A 236 16.15 -2.91 -11.02
N PHE A 237 17.37 -2.92 -10.47
CA PHE A 237 18.60 -2.83 -11.26
C PHE A 237 18.71 -3.96 -12.28
N PHE A 238 18.48 -5.22 -11.87
CA PHE A 238 18.47 -6.35 -12.80
C PHE A 238 17.36 -6.25 -13.84
N GLY A 239 16.18 -5.79 -13.47
CA GLY A 239 15.07 -5.55 -14.39
C GLY A 239 15.44 -4.55 -15.49
N ILE A 240 16.05 -3.42 -15.11
CA ILE A 240 16.51 -2.41 -16.06
C ILE A 240 17.62 -2.96 -16.97
N LEU A 241 18.55 -3.73 -16.41
CA LEU A 241 19.61 -4.35 -17.19
C LEU A 241 19.04 -5.31 -18.25
N LEU A 242 18.02 -6.10 -17.90
CA LEU A 242 17.32 -6.98 -18.84
C LEU A 242 16.60 -6.18 -19.93
N TRP A 243 15.99 -5.04 -19.60
CA TRP A 243 15.40 -4.13 -20.58
C TRP A 243 16.42 -3.63 -21.60
N VAL A 244 17.61 -3.22 -21.14
CA VAL A 244 18.69 -2.76 -22.02
C VAL A 244 19.13 -3.89 -22.95
N ILE A 245 19.36 -5.10 -22.43
CA ILE A 245 19.71 -6.27 -23.25
C ILE A 245 18.61 -6.57 -24.27
N TYR A 246 17.34 -6.55 -23.86
CA TYR A 246 16.21 -6.80 -24.74
C TYR A 246 16.14 -5.79 -25.88
N ILE A 247 16.22 -4.48 -25.59
CA ILE A 247 16.09 -3.41 -26.58
C ILE A 247 17.29 -3.37 -27.54
N PHE A 248 18.51 -3.55 -27.06
CA PHE A 248 19.70 -3.37 -27.89
C PHE A 248 20.21 -4.63 -28.57
N ILE A 249 19.88 -5.82 -28.05
CA ILE A 249 20.39 -7.09 -28.58
C ILE A 249 19.25 -7.92 -29.16
N ILE A 250 18.23 -8.22 -28.35
CA ILE A 250 17.17 -9.17 -28.74
C ILE A 250 16.25 -8.56 -29.79
N PHE A 251 15.78 -7.33 -29.58
CA PHE A 251 14.82 -6.67 -30.46
C PHE A 251 15.35 -6.45 -31.89
N PRO A 252 16.59 -5.95 -32.11
CA PRO A 252 17.16 -5.84 -33.46
C PRO A 252 17.36 -7.21 -34.10
N MET A 253 17.80 -8.22 -33.33
CA MET A 253 17.95 -9.58 -33.84
C MET A 253 16.61 -10.14 -34.34
N LEU A 254 15.51 -9.90 -33.61
CA LEU A 254 14.17 -10.30 -34.04
C LEU A 254 13.73 -9.60 -35.33
N MET A 255 14.02 -8.29 -35.46
CA MET A 255 13.71 -7.51 -36.68
C MET A 255 14.44 -8.03 -37.92
N VAL A 256 15.71 -8.45 -37.77
CA VAL A 256 16.47 -9.06 -38.86
C VAL A 256 15.89 -10.41 -39.26
N ILE A 257 15.52 -11.25 -38.28
CA ILE A 257 14.92 -12.57 -38.53
C ILE A 257 13.56 -12.45 -39.22
N SER A 258 12.76 -11.44 -38.88
CA SER A 258 11.46 -11.20 -39.51
C SER A 258 11.55 -10.60 -40.92
N GLY A 259 12.75 -10.39 -41.46
CA GLY A 259 12.97 -9.81 -42.78
C GLY A 259 12.45 -8.37 -42.89
N SER A 260 12.37 -7.66 -41.77
CA SER A 260 11.79 -6.32 -41.66
C SER A 260 12.84 -5.20 -41.75
N VAL A 261 14.08 -5.54 -42.10
CA VAL A 261 15.25 -4.65 -42.24
C VAL A 261 15.86 -4.81 -43.62
#